data_AF-A0A0N6ZJ98-F1
#
_entry.id   AF-A0A0N6ZJ98-F1
#
_cell.length_a   1.000
_cell.length_b   1.000
_cell.length_c   1.000
_cell.angle_alpha   90.00
_cell.angle_beta   90.00
_cell.angle_gamma   90.00
#
_symmetry.space_group_name_H-M   'P 1'
#
loop_
_entity.id
_entity.type
_entity.pdbx_description
1 polymer ?
#
loop_
_entity_poly.entity_id
_entity_poly.type
_entity_poly.pdbx_seq_one_letter_code
_entity_poly.pdbx_strand_id
1 'polypeptide(L)'
;MSIPPPPGPQGPYPQGPYVPQWGHPLGPYPRPAPVNGFAVAAFVLGVLCFVPAVGLVLGLIALAGIRKRGERGKGFAVAGCVLSSVGLALWVLTLSTGAAADFWDGFRDAARGEGTAYSLEKGQCFTTPGGSLEGVTYDVDVVPCQGPHDGEVFAVFDMPGSGSYPGDHAVTTAADARCYGLVGGYAMDTWALPADVDVYYLTPTARSWRSGDREVTCLFGSTDEGASLTGSLRSDGTTLDAHQLAYLEAARVLDGALQSTPENEYFEDDPVAQQAWAGRVENALTEEIGMLGAHTWPSASERQVTELVADLEAAREEFGAAEVTPDADAFYEHLYQGYALIDGDTTVTARESLGLDSTPPEYGEPGDGGGESPGKEV
;
A
#
# COMPACT_ATOMS: atom_id res chain seq x y z
N MET A 1 -51.51 -26.79 11.14
CA MET A 1 -50.42 -27.57 11.76
C MET A 1 -50.38 -27.15 13.23
N SER A 2 -51.29 -27.65 14.07
CA SER A 2 -51.22 -28.89 14.85
C SER A 2 -50.19 -28.80 16.00
N ILE A 3 -50.68 -28.30 17.13
CA ILE A 3 -50.00 -28.21 18.43
C ILE A 3 -49.95 -29.61 19.05
N PRO A 4 -48.79 -30.11 19.54
CA PRO A 4 -48.70 -31.43 20.16
C PRO A 4 -49.34 -31.45 21.56
N PRO A 5 -50.00 -32.56 21.94
CA PRO A 5 -50.66 -32.69 23.25
C PRO A 5 -49.65 -32.95 24.39
N PRO A 6 -50.00 -32.55 25.63
CA PRO A 6 -49.10 -32.65 26.78
C PRO A 6 -48.92 -34.11 27.28
N PRO A 7 -47.79 -34.43 27.94
CA PRO A 7 -47.53 -35.77 28.45
C PRO A 7 -48.41 -36.09 29.67
N GLY A 8 -48.98 -37.30 29.68
CA GLY A 8 -49.78 -37.83 30.78
C GLY A 8 -48.96 -38.32 31.98
N PRO A 9 -49.61 -38.56 33.14
CA PRO A 9 -48.92 -38.81 34.42
C PRO A 9 -48.33 -40.23 34.51
N GLN A 10 -47.12 -40.32 35.07
CA GLN A 10 -46.43 -41.58 35.36
C GLN A 10 -47.02 -42.25 36.62
N GLY A 11 -47.46 -43.50 36.48
CA GLY A 11 -47.93 -44.33 37.58
C GLY A 11 -46.79 -45.00 38.37
N PRO A 12 -47.03 -45.42 39.63
CA PRO A 12 -45.98 -45.92 40.52
C PRO A 12 -45.71 -47.42 40.31
N TYR A 13 -44.44 -47.80 40.23
CA TYR A 13 -44.04 -49.21 40.18
C TYR A 13 -43.71 -49.77 41.58
N PRO A 14 -44.16 -50.99 41.91
CA PRO A 14 -44.13 -51.55 43.26
C PRO A 14 -42.77 -52.14 43.67
N GLN A 15 -42.45 -51.98 44.95
CA GLN A 15 -41.29 -52.58 45.64
C GLN A 15 -41.58 -54.05 45.99
N GLY A 16 -40.70 -54.96 45.58
CA GLY A 16 -40.75 -56.40 45.89
C GLY A 16 -39.63 -56.83 46.87
N PRO A 17 -39.78 -58.00 47.55
CA PRO A 17 -39.15 -58.26 48.85
C PRO A 17 -37.69 -58.72 48.78
N TYR A 18 -36.91 -58.29 49.77
CA TYR A 18 -35.51 -58.68 49.99
C TYR A 18 -35.40 -60.09 50.58
N VAL A 19 -34.72 -61.00 49.88
CA VAL A 19 -34.30 -62.33 50.36
C VAL A 19 -32.77 -62.37 50.46
N PRO A 20 -32.18 -62.65 51.64
CA PRO A 20 -30.73 -62.74 51.79
C PRO A 20 -30.24 -64.13 51.38
N GLN A 21 -29.52 -64.23 50.25
CA GLN A 21 -28.90 -65.48 49.80
C GLN A 21 -27.39 -65.49 50.06
N TRP A 22 -26.97 -66.52 50.79
CA TRP A 22 -25.63 -66.76 51.32
C TRP A 22 -24.55 -67.05 50.26
N GLY A 23 -23.43 -66.34 50.38
CA GLY A 23 -22.03 -66.73 50.12
C GLY A 23 -21.66 -67.66 48.96
N HIS A 24 -21.15 -67.07 47.87
CA HIS A 24 -20.25 -67.73 46.91
C HIS A 24 -18.91 -66.97 46.85
N PRO A 25 -17.74 -67.65 46.85
CA PRO A 25 -16.44 -66.97 46.81
C PRO A 25 -16.20 -66.32 45.43
N LEU A 26 -15.95 -65.01 45.41
CA LEU A 26 -15.54 -64.27 44.21
C LEU A 26 -14.14 -64.72 43.77
N GLY A 27 -14.06 -65.28 42.56
CA GLY A 27 -12.78 -65.43 41.84
C GLY A 27 -12.24 -64.07 41.37
N PRO A 28 -10.92 -63.93 41.19
CA PRO A 28 -10.30 -62.67 40.77
C PRO A 28 -10.75 -62.25 39.36
N TYR A 29 -11.18 -61.00 39.21
CA TYR A 29 -11.47 -60.37 37.91
C TYR A 29 -10.17 -60.28 37.06
N PRO A 30 -10.17 -60.72 35.78
CA PRO A 30 -9.03 -60.51 34.90
C PRO A 30 -8.88 -59.01 34.57
N ARG A 31 -7.74 -58.42 34.93
CA ARG A 31 -7.40 -57.04 34.50
C ARG A 31 -7.04 -57.05 33.01
N PRO A 32 -7.62 -56.16 32.17
CA PRO A 32 -7.19 -56.01 30.79
C PRO A 32 -5.73 -55.55 30.73
N ALA A 33 -4.95 -56.11 29.79
CA ALA A 33 -3.54 -55.76 29.60
C ALA A 33 -3.39 -54.27 29.20
N PRO A 34 -2.37 -53.57 29.74
CA PRO A 34 -2.13 -52.16 29.42
C PRO A 34 -1.77 -51.95 27.94
N VAL A 35 -2.15 -50.79 27.40
CA VAL A 35 -1.80 -50.37 26.03
C VAL A 35 -0.36 -49.87 25.97
N ASN A 36 0.35 -50.18 24.89
CA ASN A 36 1.74 -49.76 24.71
C ASN A 36 1.82 -48.26 24.34
N GLY A 37 2.38 -47.43 25.22
CA GLY A 37 2.49 -45.98 25.02
C GLY A 37 3.27 -45.57 23.75
N PHE A 38 4.23 -46.39 23.30
CA PHE A 38 4.96 -46.14 22.06
C PHE A 38 4.09 -46.34 20.81
N ALA A 39 3.08 -47.22 20.86
CA ALA A 39 2.14 -47.40 19.76
C ALA A 39 1.21 -46.18 19.60
N VAL A 40 0.81 -45.55 20.71
CA VAL A 40 0.04 -44.31 20.71
C VAL A 40 0.90 -43.14 20.24
N ALA A 41 2.14 -43.03 20.74
CA ALA A 41 3.08 -41.99 20.32
C ALA A 41 3.41 -42.08 18.82
N ALA A 42 3.65 -43.30 18.30
CA ALA A 42 3.89 -43.52 16.87
C ALA A 42 2.68 -43.15 16.00
N PHE A 43 1.46 -43.41 16.47
CA PHE A 43 0.24 -43.03 15.78
C PHE A 43 0.05 -41.50 15.76
N VAL A 44 0.22 -40.84 16.90
CA VAL A 44 0.09 -39.37 17.00
C VAL A 44 1.16 -38.65 16.19
N LEU A 45 2.43 -39.10 16.26
CA LEU A 45 3.52 -38.51 15.48
C LEU A 45 3.38 -38.76 13.97
N GLY A 46 2.85 -39.93 13.59
CA GLY A 46 2.54 -40.24 12.19
C GLY A 46 1.39 -39.38 11.63
N VAL A 47 0.40 -39.05 12.45
CA VAL A 47 -0.71 -38.16 12.07
C VAL A 47 -0.27 -36.69 12.02
N LEU A 48 0.61 -36.25 12.90
CA LEU A 48 1.04 -34.85 13.00
C LEU A 48 2.18 -34.49 12.04
N CYS A 49 2.73 -35.41 11.25
CA CYS A 49 3.75 -35.17 10.21
C CYS A 49 5.04 -34.44 10.65
N PHE A 50 5.25 -34.12 11.93
CA PHE A 50 6.34 -33.24 12.36
C PHE A 50 7.74 -33.87 12.22
N VAL A 51 7.87 -35.21 12.26
CA VAL A 51 9.11 -35.93 11.90
C VAL A 51 8.77 -37.37 11.47
N PRO A 52 8.50 -37.65 10.17
CA PRO A 52 8.03 -38.96 9.72
C PRO A 52 9.03 -40.10 10.01
N ALA A 53 10.33 -39.80 10.04
CA ALA A 53 11.36 -40.76 10.38
C ALA A 53 11.28 -41.26 11.84
N VAL A 54 10.95 -40.37 12.80
CA VAL A 54 10.86 -40.72 14.22
C VAL A 54 9.61 -41.56 14.49
N GLY A 55 8.48 -41.22 13.85
CA GLY A 55 7.24 -42.00 13.91
C GLY A 55 7.42 -43.44 13.39
N LEU A 56 8.17 -43.61 12.30
CA LEU A 56 8.48 -44.92 11.72
C LEU A 56 9.32 -45.78 12.67
N VAL A 57 10.39 -45.22 13.26
CA VAL A 57 11.27 -45.94 14.20
C VAL A 57 10.51 -46.35 15.47
N LEU A 58 9.70 -45.45 16.03
CA LEU A 58 8.90 -45.74 17.23
C LEU A 58 7.82 -46.80 16.96
N GLY A 59 7.19 -46.77 15.79
CA GLY A 59 6.22 -47.79 15.37
C GLY A 59 6.86 -49.19 15.26
N LEU A 60 8.06 -49.28 14.67
CA LEU A 60 8.82 -50.54 14.57
C LEU A 60 9.24 -51.09 15.93
N ILE A 61 9.69 -50.23 16.85
CA ILE A 61 10.04 -50.61 18.23
C ILE A 61 8.79 -51.08 18.99
N ALA A 62 7.66 -50.38 18.85
CA ALA A 62 6.39 -50.76 19.46
C ALA A 62 5.91 -52.14 18.97
N LEU A 63 6.01 -52.42 17.66
CA LEU A 63 5.67 -53.72 17.08
C LEU A 63 6.54 -54.86 17.64
N ALA A 64 7.84 -54.63 17.79
CA ALA A 64 8.76 -55.60 18.38
C ALA A 64 8.48 -55.85 19.87
N GLY A 65 8.15 -54.80 20.63
CA GLY A 65 7.75 -54.89 22.04
C GLY A 65 6.45 -55.65 22.24
N ILE A 66 5.42 -55.32 21.46
CA ILE A 66 4.10 -55.96 21.50
C ILE A 66 4.20 -57.45 21.17
N ARG A 67 5.05 -57.84 20.20
CA ARG A 67 5.26 -59.25 19.84
C ARG A 67 5.89 -60.06 20.97
N LYS A 68 6.75 -59.45 21.79
CA LYS A 68 7.45 -60.13 22.90
C LYS A 68 6.65 -60.13 24.20
N ARG A 69 5.83 -59.10 24.46
CA ARG A 69 5.15 -58.89 25.76
C ARG A 69 3.64 -59.13 25.74
N GLY A 70 3.03 -59.35 24.56
CA GLY A 70 1.60 -59.63 24.43
C GLY A 70 0.68 -58.43 24.70
N GLU A 71 1.20 -57.22 24.59
CA GLU A 71 0.47 -55.97 24.88
C GLU A 71 -0.56 -55.62 23.78
N ARG A 72 -1.61 -54.85 24.13
CA ARG A 72 -2.61 -54.36 23.16
C ARG A 72 -2.09 -53.10 22.46
N GLY A 73 -2.30 -53.00 21.14
CA GLY A 73 -1.90 -51.80 20.36
C GLY A 73 -1.35 -52.05 18.95
N LYS A 74 -1.35 -53.30 18.45
CA LYS A 74 -0.80 -53.64 17.11
C LYS A 74 -1.40 -52.81 15.97
N GLY A 75 -2.72 -52.53 16.01
CA GLY A 75 -3.39 -51.75 14.97
C GLY A 75 -2.86 -50.32 14.86
N PHE A 76 -2.63 -49.65 16.00
CA PHE A 76 -2.08 -48.29 16.04
C PHE A 76 -0.62 -48.22 15.57
N ALA A 77 0.19 -49.21 15.95
CA ALA A 77 1.58 -49.29 15.50
C ALA A 77 1.68 -49.50 13.99
N VAL A 78 0.85 -50.37 13.40
CA VAL A 78 0.80 -50.60 11.94
C VAL A 78 0.30 -49.35 11.21
N ALA A 79 -0.78 -48.73 11.68
CA ALA A 79 -1.31 -47.49 11.08
C ALA A 79 -0.27 -46.36 11.15
N GLY A 80 0.42 -46.18 12.28
CA GLY A 80 1.49 -45.20 12.44
C GLY A 80 2.67 -45.43 11.49
N CYS A 81 3.10 -46.68 11.30
CA CYS A 81 4.15 -47.02 10.33
C CYS A 81 3.73 -46.74 8.89
N VAL A 82 2.51 -47.08 8.48
CA VAL A 82 2.00 -46.84 7.12
C VAL A 82 1.92 -45.34 6.84
N LEU A 83 1.30 -44.57 7.74
CA LEU A 83 1.20 -43.11 7.61
C LEU A 83 2.58 -42.44 7.59
N SER A 84 3.50 -42.88 8.44
CA SER A 84 4.88 -42.35 8.46
C SER A 84 5.67 -42.69 7.19
N SER A 85 5.46 -43.87 6.61
CA SER A 85 6.13 -44.29 5.37
C SER A 85 5.65 -43.48 4.16
N VAL A 86 4.33 -43.26 4.06
CA VAL A 86 3.73 -42.39 3.04
C VAL A 86 4.19 -40.94 3.23
N GLY A 87 4.18 -40.44 4.46
CA GLY A 87 4.67 -39.11 4.79
C GLY A 87 6.15 -38.91 4.44
N LEU A 88 7.00 -39.91 4.68
CA LEU A 88 8.42 -39.87 4.32
C LEU A 88 8.63 -39.89 2.80
N ALA A 89 7.85 -40.70 2.07
CA ALA A 89 7.91 -40.74 0.60
C ALA A 89 7.48 -39.40 -0.02
N LEU A 90 6.42 -38.78 0.51
CA LEU A 90 5.98 -37.45 0.10
C LEU A 90 7.03 -36.38 0.44
N TRP A 91 7.65 -36.45 1.61
CA TRP A 91 8.73 -35.54 2.02
C TRP A 91 9.97 -35.64 1.11
N VAL A 92 10.37 -36.85 0.73
CA VAL A 92 11.50 -37.05 -0.20
C VAL A 92 11.14 -36.50 -1.57
N LEU A 93 9.90 -36.71 -2.02
CA LEU A 93 9.41 -36.16 -3.29
C LEU A 93 9.45 -34.62 -3.28
N THR A 94 8.91 -33.97 -2.26
CA THR A 94 8.88 -32.50 -2.15
C THR A 94 10.27 -31.88 -1.97
N LEU A 95 11.18 -32.53 -1.24
CA LEU A 95 12.58 -32.08 -1.15
C LEU A 95 13.33 -32.24 -2.46
N SER A 96 13.02 -33.28 -3.25
CA SER A 96 13.70 -33.54 -4.53
C SER A 96 13.29 -32.58 -5.65
N THR A 97 12.08 -31.99 -5.59
CA THR A 97 11.55 -31.09 -6.62
C THR A 97 11.79 -29.61 -6.36
N GLY A 98 12.39 -29.23 -5.21
CA GLY A 98 12.52 -27.82 -4.81
C GLY A 98 11.24 -27.20 -4.25
N ALA A 99 10.09 -27.87 -4.38
CA ALA A 99 8.79 -27.39 -3.90
C ALA A 99 8.75 -27.10 -2.39
N ALA A 100 9.60 -27.75 -1.59
CA ALA A 100 9.74 -27.43 -0.18
C ALA A 100 10.43 -26.08 0.08
N ALA A 101 11.35 -25.66 -0.80
CA ALA A 101 11.98 -24.34 -0.74
C ALA A 101 11.00 -23.26 -1.21
N ASP A 102 10.32 -23.47 -2.35
CA ASP A 102 9.31 -22.53 -2.86
C ASP A 102 8.15 -22.35 -1.87
N PHE A 103 7.69 -23.43 -1.23
CA PHE A 103 6.70 -23.36 -0.15
C PHE A 103 7.22 -22.63 1.09
N TRP A 104 8.51 -22.79 1.42
CA TRP A 104 9.10 -22.14 2.58
C TRP A 104 9.34 -20.64 2.34
N ASP A 105 9.72 -20.26 1.12
CA ASP A 105 9.84 -18.86 0.72
C ASP A 105 8.45 -18.21 0.65
N GLY A 106 7.46 -18.83 0.01
CA GLY A 106 6.07 -18.33 0.04
C GLY A 106 5.48 -18.23 1.45
N PHE A 107 5.83 -19.13 2.38
CA PHE A 107 5.46 -19.00 3.78
C PHE A 107 6.21 -17.86 4.49
N ARG A 108 7.48 -17.62 4.15
CA ARG A 108 8.28 -16.53 4.71
C ARG A 108 7.79 -15.18 4.23
N ASP A 109 7.43 -15.07 2.95
CA ASP A 109 6.92 -13.86 2.32
C ASP A 109 5.53 -13.54 2.88
N ALA A 110 4.64 -14.54 2.96
CA ALA A 110 3.36 -14.42 3.66
C ALA A 110 3.48 -14.09 5.16
N ALA A 111 4.52 -14.59 5.84
CA ALA A 111 4.77 -14.27 7.25
C ALA A 111 5.35 -12.85 7.44
N ARG A 112 5.99 -12.27 6.42
CA ARG A 112 6.46 -10.89 6.40
C ARG A 112 5.42 -9.91 5.88
N GLY A 113 4.34 -10.41 5.27
CA GLY A 113 3.36 -9.59 4.57
C GLY A 113 3.86 -9.08 3.22
N GLU A 114 5.00 -9.59 2.73
CA GLU A 114 5.49 -9.31 1.38
C GLU A 114 4.43 -9.76 0.36
N GLY A 115 4.10 -8.86 -0.55
CA GLY A 115 3.05 -9.06 -1.54
C GLY A 115 1.66 -8.54 -1.14
N THR A 116 1.55 -7.77 -0.05
CA THR A 116 0.33 -7.03 0.28
C THR A 116 0.52 -5.54 0.03
N ALA A 117 -0.54 -4.86 -0.42
CA ALA A 117 -0.53 -3.42 -0.67
C ALA A 117 -0.12 -2.61 0.58
N TYR A 118 -0.33 -3.17 1.77
CA TYR A 118 0.06 -2.64 3.09
C TYR A 118 1.56 -2.76 3.44
N SER A 119 2.38 -3.32 2.55
CA SER A 119 3.83 -3.45 2.76
C SER A 119 4.66 -2.60 1.79
N LEU A 120 3.98 -1.82 0.95
CA LEU A 120 4.63 -1.01 -0.06
C LEU A 120 5.31 0.20 0.59
N GLU A 121 6.60 0.37 0.30
CA GLU A 121 7.41 1.46 0.80
C GLU A 121 7.67 2.51 -0.29
N LYS A 122 7.91 3.75 0.13
CA LYS A 122 8.34 4.84 -0.76
C LYS A 122 9.51 4.41 -1.64
N GLY A 123 9.36 4.55 -2.95
CA GLY A 123 10.35 4.18 -3.97
C GLY A 123 10.16 2.79 -4.56
N GLN A 124 9.18 2.02 -4.10
CA GLN A 124 8.88 0.70 -4.66
C GLN A 124 7.90 0.81 -5.84
N CYS A 125 8.17 0.01 -6.87
CA CYS A 125 7.26 -0.19 -7.99
C CYS A 125 6.64 -1.58 -7.90
N PHE A 126 5.40 -1.73 -8.35
CA PHE A 126 4.69 -2.99 -8.24
C PHE A 126 3.75 -3.24 -9.42
N THR A 127 3.40 -4.50 -9.62
CA THR A 127 2.35 -4.94 -10.55
C THR A 127 1.16 -5.53 -9.79
N THR A 128 -0.02 -5.46 -10.39
CA THR A 128 -1.26 -6.01 -9.84
C THR A 128 -1.80 -7.16 -10.69
N PRO A 129 -2.53 -8.11 -10.10
CA PRO A 129 -3.24 -9.14 -10.83
C PRO A 129 -4.27 -8.51 -11.78
N GLY A 130 -3.99 -8.56 -13.07
CA GLY A 130 -4.86 -8.01 -14.11
C GLY A 130 -4.51 -6.59 -14.57
N GLY A 131 -3.44 -5.98 -14.04
CA GLY A 131 -2.92 -4.69 -14.51
C GLY A 131 -3.84 -3.50 -14.24
N SER A 132 -4.78 -3.64 -13.30
CA SER A 132 -5.64 -2.54 -12.85
C SER A 132 -5.24 -2.13 -11.45
N LEU A 133 -5.19 -0.83 -11.21
CA LEU A 133 -5.05 -0.28 -9.87
C LEU A 133 -6.38 -0.31 -9.10
N GLU A 134 -7.53 -0.50 -9.76
CA GLU A 134 -8.83 -0.59 -9.07
C GLU A 134 -9.02 -1.94 -8.35
N GLY A 135 -9.54 -1.91 -7.13
CA GLY A 135 -9.74 -3.02 -6.21
C GLY A 135 -8.48 -3.54 -5.51
N VAL A 136 -7.34 -2.84 -5.60
CA VAL A 136 -6.04 -3.32 -5.09
C VAL A 136 -6.07 -3.38 -3.57
N THR A 137 -6.27 -4.59 -3.05
CA THR A 137 -6.36 -4.82 -1.61
C THR A 137 -5.45 -5.94 -1.13
N TYR A 138 -5.07 -6.86 -2.01
CA TYR A 138 -4.24 -8.03 -1.72
C TYR A 138 -3.50 -8.46 -2.99
N ASP A 139 -2.32 -9.07 -2.84
CA ASP A 139 -1.50 -9.63 -3.93
C ASP A 139 -0.92 -8.58 -4.88
N VAL A 140 0.10 -7.84 -4.45
CA VAL A 140 0.94 -6.99 -5.32
C VAL A 140 2.32 -7.62 -5.47
N ASP A 141 2.93 -7.54 -6.64
CA ASP A 141 4.31 -8.02 -6.83
C ASP A 141 5.25 -6.82 -6.93
N VAL A 142 6.17 -6.66 -5.96
CA VAL A 142 7.20 -5.62 -6.02
C VAL A 142 8.20 -5.98 -7.12
N VAL A 143 8.36 -5.07 -8.08
CA VAL A 143 9.20 -5.26 -9.27
C VAL A 143 10.21 -4.10 -9.44
N PRO A 144 11.30 -4.29 -10.19
CA PRO A 144 12.20 -3.19 -10.51
C PRO A 144 11.50 -2.12 -11.35
N CYS A 145 11.56 -0.86 -10.90
CA CYS A 145 10.94 0.29 -11.60
C CYS A 145 11.43 0.51 -13.04
N GLN A 146 12.62 -0.01 -13.38
CA GLN A 146 13.15 0.09 -14.75
C GLN A 146 12.38 -0.77 -15.76
N GLY A 147 11.62 -1.75 -15.28
CA GLY A 147 10.71 -2.54 -16.10
C GLY A 147 9.28 -1.98 -16.08
N PRO A 148 8.38 -2.57 -16.88
CA PRO A 148 6.95 -2.28 -16.82
C PRO A 148 6.39 -2.56 -15.42
N HIS A 149 5.60 -1.64 -14.90
CA HIS A 149 4.92 -1.78 -13.62
C HIS A 149 3.62 -0.97 -13.62
N ASP A 150 2.68 -1.32 -12.74
CA ASP A 150 1.35 -0.71 -12.71
C ASP A 150 1.30 0.50 -11.78
N GLY A 151 2.13 0.52 -10.73
CA GLY A 151 2.24 1.68 -9.87
C GLY A 151 3.60 1.87 -9.20
N GLU A 152 3.90 3.12 -8.86
CA GLU A 152 5.12 3.52 -8.13
C GLU A 152 4.74 4.31 -6.88
N VAL A 153 5.17 3.82 -5.71
CA VAL A 153 4.86 4.45 -4.42
C VAL A 153 5.77 5.64 -4.18
N PHE A 154 5.19 6.83 -4.04
CA PHE A 154 5.96 8.06 -3.82
C PHE A 154 5.86 8.59 -2.38
N ALA A 155 4.85 8.17 -1.62
CA ALA A 155 4.71 8.51 -0.21
C ALA A 155 3.91 7.46 0.57
N VAL A 156 4.22 7.35 1.86
CA VAL A 156 3.47 6.54 2.84
C VAL A 156 3.37 7.36 4.12
N PHE A 157 2.18 7.45 4.71
CA PHE A 157 1.97 8.18 5.96
C PHE A 157 0.84 7.61 6.81
N ASP A 158 0.92 7.81 8.11
CA ASP A 158 -0.17 7.49 9.03
C ASP A 158 -1.15 8.66 9.13
N MET A 159 -2.45 8.36 8.99
CA MET A 159 -3.50 9.30 9.28
C MET A 159 -3.49 9.74 10.75
N PRO A 160 -3.63 11.05 11.03
CA PRO A 160 -3.71 11.53 12.39
C PRO A 160 -5.01 11.06 13.06
N GLY A 161 -4.90 10.42 14.21
CA GLY A 161 -6.04 10.10 15.08
C GLY A 161 -6.07 8.66 15.58
N SER A 162 -6.11 8.50 16.91
CA SER A 162 -6.27 7.20 17.57
C SER A 162 -7.74 6.81 17.81
N GLY A 163 -8.68 7.57 17.22
CA GLY A 163 -10.12 7.47 17.49
C GLY A 163 -10.86 6.40 16.69
N SER A 164 -12.20 6.45 16.74
CA SER A 164 -13.07 5.68 15.86
C SER A 164 -12.81 6.03 14.39
N TYR A 165 -13.11 5.10 13.49
CA TYR A 165 -13.02 5.32 12.05
C TYR A 165 -13.79 6.60 11.66
N PRO A 166 -13.15 7.58 10.99
CA PRO A 166 -13.78 8.88 10.69
C PRO A 166 -14.81 8.80 9.56
N GLY A 167 -14.85 7.69 8.82
CA GLY A 167 -15.72 7.49 7.66
C GLY A 167 -14.92 7.59 6.36
N ASP A 168 -15.36 6.86 5.33
CA ASP A 168 -14.61 6.72 4.07
C ASP A 168 -14.34 8.09 3.42
N HIS A 169 -15.35 8.96 3.35
CA HIS A 169 -15.19 10.32 2.80
C HIS A 169 -14.12 11.14 3.53
N ALA A 170 -14.04 11.05 4.86
CA ALA A 170 -13.04 11.82 5.61
C ALA A 170 -11.62 11.27 5.39
N VAL A 171 -11.50 9.95 5.18
CA VAL A 171 -10.25 9.29 4.84
C VAL A 171 -9.81 9.68 3.43
N THR A 172 -10.68 9.57 2.44
CA THR A 172 -10.35 9.87 1.04
C THR A 172 -10.02 11.35 0.82
N THR A 173 -10.80 12.28 1.40
CA THR A 173 -10.46 13.72 1.35
C THR A 173 -9.08 14.02 1.96
N ALA A 174 -8.73 13.34 3.06
CA ALA A 174 -7.41 13.52 3.69
C ALA A 174 -6.28 12.88 2.88
N ALA A 175 -6.53 11.72 2.28
CA ALA A 175 -5.58 11.02 1.42
C ALA A 175 -5.30 11.85 0.17
N ASP A 176 -6.34 12.30 -0.53
CA ASP A 176 -6.28 13.10 -1.74
C ASP A 176 -5.42 14.36 -1.56
N ALA A 177 -5.84 15.25 -0.64
CA ALA A 177 -5.13 16.49 -0.38
C ALA A 177 -3.66 16.26 0.03
N ARG A 178 -3.39 15.19 0.79
CA ARG A 178 -2.04 14.90 1.28
C ARG A 178 -1.17 14.26 0.19
N CYS A 179 -1.70 13.34 -0.60
CA CYS A 179 -0.97 12.66 -1.66
C CYS A 179 -0.58 13.65 -2.77
N TYR A 180 -1.50 14.48 -3.26
CA TYR A 180 -1.17 15.53 -4.24
C TYR A 180 -0.14 16.51 -3.66
N GLY A 181 -0.28 16.94 -2.39
CA GLY A 181 0.70 17.80 -1.73
C GLY A 181 2.09 17.18 -1.52
N LEU A 182 2.24 15.86 -1.69
CA LEU A 182 3.50 15.15 -1.54
C LEU A 182 4.18 14.82 -2.89
N VAL A 183 3.48 14.96 -4.02
CA VAL A 183 4.00 14.68 -5.38
C VAL A 183 5.34 15.37 -5.60
N GLY A 184 5.38 16.69 -5.42
CA GLY A 184 6.59 17.46 -5.68
C GLY A 184 7.79 17.02 -4.83
N GLY A 185 7.58 16.37 -3.68
CA GLY A 185 8.69 15.89 -2.84
C GLY A 185 9.35 14.61 -3.35
N TYR A 186 8.79 13.99 -4.39
CA TYR A 186 9.28 12.78 -5.02
C TYR A 186 9.54 12.95 -6.52
N ALA A 187 8.66 13.67 -7.21
CA ALA A 187 8.78 14.10 -8.59
C ALA A 187 8.90 15.64 -8.60
N MET A 188 10.10 16.15 -8.32
CA MET A 188 10.40 17.58 -8.27
C MET A 188 10.26 18.24 -9.64
N ASP A 189 10.54 17.50 -10.71
CA ASP A 189 10.24 17.93 -12.08
C ASP A 189 8.83 17.44 -12.49
N THR A 190 7.82 18.28 -12.25
CA THR A 190 6.43 17.96 -12.59
C THR A 190 6.17 17.98 -14.10
N TRP A 191 6.98 18.67 -14.89
CA TRP A 191 6.86 18.67 -16.36
C TRP A 191 7.32 17.34 -16.96
N ALA A 192 8.16 16.59 -16.23
CA ALA A 192 8.58 15.25 -16.62
C ALA A 192 7.52 14.16 -16.33
N LEU A 193 6.41 14.51 -15.65
CA LEU A 193 5.32 13.57 -15.42
C LEU A 193 4.54 13.35 -16.73
N PRO A 194 4.39 12.11 -17.21
CA PRO A 194 3.61 11.85 -18.40
C PRO A 194 2.15 12.27 -18.23
N ALA A 195 1.52 12.76 -19.31
CA ALA A 195 0.13 13.22 -19.28
C ALA A 195 -0.90 12.11 -18.94
N ASP A 196 -0.51 10.85 -19.15
CA ASP A 196 -1.30 9.67 -18.80
C ASP A 196 -1.03 9.16 -17.38
N VAL A 197 -0.31 9.89 -16.53
CA VAL A 197 -0.03 9.52 -15.14
C VAL A 197 -0.85 10.38 -14.18
N ASP A 198 -1.44 9.75 -13.16
CA ASP A 198 -2.16 10.42 -12.08
C ASP A 198 -1.84 9.82 -10.71
N VAL A 199 -2.29 10.49 -9.65
CA VAL A 199 -2.16 10.09 -8.26
C VAL A 199 -3.31 9.17 -7.85
N TYR A 200 -2.94 8.03 -7.29
CA TYR A 200 -3.82 7.07 -6.69
C TYR A 200 -3.42 6.85 -5.23
N TYR A 201 -4.34 6.34 -4.42
CA TYR A 201 -4.06 6.13 -3.00
C TYR A 201 -4.75 4.90 -2.42
N LEU A 202 -3.99 4.11 -1.67
CA LEU A 202 -4.52 3.01 -0.86
C LEU A 202 -4.85 3.57 0.51
N THR A 203 -6.07 3.31 0.99
CA THR A 203 -6.56 3.89 2.26
C THR A 203 -6.94 2.83 3.28
N PRO A 204 -6.91 3.16 4.59
CA PRO A 204 -7.35 2.23 5.61
C PRO A 204 -8.88 2.12 5.57
N THR A 205 -9.38 0.89 5.65
CA THR A 205 -10.83 0.62 5.71
C THR A 205 -11.34 0.66 7.14
N ALA A 206 -12.65 0.79 7.34
CA ALA A 206 -13.27 0.64 8.66
C ALA A 206 -12.87 -0.67 9.37
N ARG A 207 -12.55 -1.74 8.62
CA ARG A 207 -12.13 -3.04 9.16
C ARG A 207 -10.66 -3.02 9.59
N SER A 208 -9.75 -2.56 8.74
CA SER A 208 -8.32 -2.49 9.06
C SER A 208 -8.07 -1.46 10.17
N TRP A 209 -8.84 -0.37 10.19
CA TRP A 209 -8.81 0.64 11.24
C TRP A 209 -9.07 0.07 12.65
N ARG A 210 -10.00 -0.89 12.77
CA ARG A 210 -10.25 -1.59 14.06
C ARG A 210 -9.07 -2.43 14.53
N SER A 211 -8.18 -2.81 13.61
CA SER A 211 -6.98 -3.60 13.88
C SER A 211 -5.73 -2.72 14.04
N GLY A 212 -5.88 -1.39 13.93
CA GLY A 212 -4.80 -0.42 14.14
C GLY A 212 -4.21 0.19 12.88
N ASP A 213 -4.64 -0.24 11.69
CA ASP A 213 -4.19 0.33 10.42
C ASP A 213 -4.66 1.79 10.25
N ARG A 214 -3.71 2.68 10.01
CA ARG A 214 -3.92 4.11 9.78
C ARG A 214 -3.19 4.56 8.52
N GLU A 215 -2.57 3.65 7.80
CA GLU A 215 -1.60 3.96 6.76
C GLU A 215 -2.32 4.33 5.47
N VAL A 216 -1.85 5.40 4.84
CA VAL A 216 -2.20 5.77 3.47
C VAL A 216 -0.95 5.66 2.63
N THR A 217 -1.06 4.95 1.50
CA THR A 217 0.01 4.79 0.53
C THR A 217 -0.35 5.54 -0.74
N CYS A 218 0.44 6.55 -1.09
CA CYS A 218 0.28 7.35 -2.30
C CYS A 218 1.14 6.78 -3.42
N LEU A 219 0.55 6.61 -4.60
CA LEU A 219 1.23 6.02 -5.75
C LEU A 219 0.88 6.73 -7.04
N PHE A 220 1.81 6.72 -7.99
CA PHE A 220 1.55 7.07 -9.37
C PHE A 220 1.01 5.85 -10.12
N GLY A 221 0.10 6.08 -11.05
CA GLY A 221 -0.48 5.07 -11.91
C GLY A 221 -0.89 5.64 -13.25
N SER A 222 -1.06 4.79 -14.26
CA SER A 222 -1.59 5.24 -15.55
C SER A 222 -3.11 5.48 -15.47
N THR A 223 -3.58 6.54 -16.10
CA THR A 223 -5.00 6.86 -16.28
C THR A 223 -5.65 5.98 -17.34
N ASP A 224 -4.85 5.40 -18.23
CA ASP A 224 -5.28 4.44 -19.24
C ASP A 224 -5.36 3.03 -18.63
N GLU A 225 -6.57 2.49 -18.52
CA GLU A 225 -6.80 1.15 -17.93
C GLU A 225 -5.96 0.07 -18.63
N GLY A 226 -5.15 -0.64 -17.84
CA GLY A 226 -4.29 -1.73 -18.31
C GLY A 226 -3.00 -1.27 -19.00
N ALA A 227 -2.72 0.03 -19.06
CA ALA A 227 -1.40 0.55 -19.39
C ALA A 227 -0.47 0.45 -18.18
N SER A 228 0.83 0.28 -18.46
CA SER A 228 1.87 0.20 -17.44
C SER A 228 2.85 1.35 -17.59
N LEU A 229 3.34 1.83 -16.44
CA LEU A 229 4.46 2.76 -16.35
C LEU A 229 5.75 2.06 -16.75
N THR A 230 6.75 2.83 -17.19
CA THR A 230 8.09 2.32 -17.48
C THR A 230 9.14 3.32 -17.01
N GLY A 231 10.10 2.85 -16.20
CA GLY A 231 11.06 3.73 -15.54
C GLY A 231 10.46 4.35 -14.29
N SER A 232 11.32 4.81 -13.38
CA SER A 232 10.87 5.50 -12.17
C SER A 232 10.56 6.96 -12.48
N LEU A 233 9.45 7.47 -11.93
CA LEU A 233 9.04 8.87 -11.94
C LEU A 233 9.78 9.71 -10.88
N ARG A 234 10.71 9.10 -10.15
CA ARG A 234 11.47 9.77 -9.10
C ARG A 234 12.43 10.81 -9.66
N SER A 235 12.16 12.05 -9.31
CA SER A 235 12.99 13.21 -9.59
C SER A 235 13.23 13.93 -8.26
N ASP A 236 14.33 13.63 -7.57
CA ASP A 236 14.68 14.26 -6.29
C ASP A 236 16.20 14.44 -6.15
N GLY A 237 16.67 14.96 -5.02
CA GLY A 237 18.11 15.17 -4.78
C GLY A 237 18.99 13.91 -4.82
N THR A 238 18.42 12.72 -5.01
CA THR A 238 19.16 11.47 -5.28
C THR A 238 19.30 11.13 -6.75
N THR A 239 18.46 11.70 -7.62
CA THR A 239 18.45 11.47 -9.08
C THR A 239 18.87 12.70 -9.89
N LEU A 240 18.67 13.90 -9.34
CA LEU A 240 18.99 15.18 -9.98
C LEU A 240 20.46 15.59 -9.76
N ASP A 241 21.03 16.28 -10.75
CA ASP A 241 22.30 16.99 -10.53
C ASP A 241 22.12 18.29 -9.72
N ALA A 242 23.23 18.88 -9.30
CA ALA A 242 23.21 20.07 -8.43
C ALA A 242 22.60 21.31 -9.09
N HIS A 243 22.64 21.46 -10.42
CA HIS A 243 22.05 22.58 -11.13
C HIS A 243 20.56 22.36 -11.36
N GLN A 244 20.16 21.14 -11.73
CA GLN A 244 18.77 20.74 -11.84
C GLN A 244 18.04 20.87 -10.50
N LEU A 245 18.65 20.37 -9.41
CA LEU A 245 18.09 20.48 -8.07
C LEU A 245 17.91 21.94 -7.65
N ALA A 246 18.94 22.78 -7.85
CA ALA A 246 18.85 24.21 -7.50
C ALA A 246 17.75 24.94 -8.28
N TYR A 247 17.57 24.62 -9.57
CA TYR A 247 16.50 25.18 -10.39
C TYR A 247 15.12 24.76 -9.86
N LEU A 248 14.90 23.46 -9.67
CA LEU A 248 13.60 22.93 -9.25
C LEU A 248 13.23 23.29 -7.81
N GLU A 249 14.22 23.45 -6.92
CA GLU A 249 13.99 24.01 -5.58
C GLU A 249 13.53 25.46 -5.64
N ALA A 250 14.04 26.26 -6.58
CA ALA A 250 13.61 27.64 -6.79
C ALA A 250 12.18 27.67 -7.36
N ALA A 251 11.94 26.95 -8.45
CA ALA A 251 10.64 26.89 -9.12
C ALA A 251 9.52 26.39 -8.19
N ARG A 252 9.82 25.44 -7.30
CA ARG A 252 8.85 24.94 -6.31
C ARG A 252 8.25 26.03 -5.43
N VAL A 253 9.01 27.08 -5.12
CA VAL A 253 8.53 28.18 -4.28
C VAL A 253 7.36 28.89 -4.97
N LEU A 254 7.50 29.16 -6.26
CA LEU A 254 6.46 29.72 -7.11
C LEU A 254 5.29 28.73 -7.28
N ASP A 255 5.57 27.48 -7.63
CA ASP A 255 4.54 26.44 -7.81
C ASP A 255 3.63 26.32 -6.59
N GLY A 256 4.22 26.33 -5.38
CA GLY A 256 3.46 26.26 -4.13
C GLY A 256 2.58 27.48 -3.89
N ALA A 257 2.99 28.67 -4.34
CA ALA A 257 2.17 29.87 -4.26
C ALA A 257 1.03 29.84 -5.29
N LEU A 258 1.32 29.43 -6.53
CA LEU A 258 0.33 29.28 -7.59
C LEU A 258 -0.75 28.26 -7.22
N GLN A 259 -0.38 27.12 -6.63
CA GLN A 259 -1.32 26.10 -6.13
C GLN A 259 -2.17 26.56 -4.94
N SER A 260 -1.83 27.68 -4.29
CA SER A 260 -2.58 28.22 -3.15
C SER A 260 -3.74 29.15 -3.56
N THR A 261 -4.35 28.88 -4.72
CA THR A 261 -5.51 29.62 -5.23
C THR A 261 -6.63 29.65 -4.20
N PRO A 262 -7.35 30.78 -4.05
CA PRO A 262 -8.50 30.86 -3.16
C PRO A 262 -9.62 29.90 -3.56
N GLU A 263 -10.42 29.43 -2.59
CA GLU A 263 -11.61 28.59 -2.84
C GLU A 263 -12.61 29.26 -3.81
N ASN A 264 -12.74 30.59 -3.75
CA ASN A 264 -13.51 31.36 -4.72
C ASN A 264 -12.56 31.83 -5.84
N GLU A 265 -12.63 31.17 -7.00
CA GLU A 265 -11.74 31.43 -8.13
C GLU A 265 -11.99 32.78 -8.83
N TYR A 266 -13.19 33.34 -8.66
CA TYR A 266 -13.58 34.61 -9.28
C TYR A 266 -13.23 35.80 -8.37
N PHE A 267 -12.55 36.80 -8.95
CA PHE A 267 -12.22 38.07 -8.30
C PHE A 267 -13.46 38.80 -7.77
N GLU A 268 -14.57 38.73 -8.49
CA GLU A 268 -15.81 39.42 -8.17
C GLU A 268 -16.48 38.88 -6.90
N ASP A 269 -16.23 37.61 -6.57
CA ASP A 269 -16.81 36.93 -5.42
C ASP A 269 -16.01 37.18 -4.13
N ASP A 270 -14.68 37.20 -4.21
CA ASP A 270 -13.80 37.51 -3.08
C ASP A 270 -12.51 38.24 -3.52
N PRO A 271 -12.59 39.57 -3.78
CA PRO A 271 -11.45 40.34 -4.27
C PRO A 271 -10.33 40.40 -3.23
N VAL A 272 -10.64 40.34 -1.93
CA VAL A 272 -9.64 40.39 -0.86
C VAL A 272 -8.79 39.12 -0.85
N ALA A 273 -9.43 37.94 -0.99
CA ALA A 273 -8.70 36.68 -1.05
C ALA A 273 -7.85 36.58 -2.32
N GLN A 274 -8.37 37.04 -3.46
CA GLN A 274 -7.68 37.04 -4.75
C GLN A 274 -6.47 37.97 -4.77
N GLN A 275 -6.62 39.20 -4.27
CA GLN A 275 -5.51 40.14 -4.08
C GLN A 275 -4.43 39.58 -3.15
N ALA A 276 -4.84 39.00 -2.01
CA ALA A 276 -3.92 38.39 -1.06
C ALA A 276 -3.19 37.17 -1.65
N TRP A 277 -3.80 36.45 -2.58
CA TRP A 277 -3.13 35.38 -3.34
C TRP A 277 -2.13 35.93 -4.34
N ALA A 278 -2.49 36.95 -5.13
CA ALA A 278 -1.55 37.61 -6.04
C ALA A 278 -0.30 38.13 -5.32
N GLY A 279 -0.46 38.74 -4.13
CA GLY A 279 0.67 39.14 -3.30
C GLY A 279 1.52 37.98 -2.76
N ARG A 280 0.94 36.79 -2.53
CA ARG A 280 1.73 35.59 -2.20
C ARG A 280 2.58 35.16 -3.39
N VAL A 281 2.03 35.21 -4.60
CA VAL A 281 2.75 34.87 -5.84
C VAL A 281 3.87 35.88 -6.09
N GLU A 282 3.66 37.18 -5.90
CA GLU A 282 4.70 38.21 -5.99
C GLU A 282 5.88 37.91 -5.03
N ASN A 283 5.58 37.57 -3.78
CA ASN A 283 6.60 37.24 -2.80
C ASN A 283 7.36 35.94 -3.17
N ALA A 284 6.66 34.94 -3.71
CA ALA A 284 7.27 33.71 -4.17
C ALA A 284 8.20 33.92 -5.36
N LEU A 285 7.78 34.74 -6.35
CA LEU A 285 8.64 35.17 -7.46
C LEU A 285 9.89 35.88 -6.95
N THR A 286 9.76 36.75 -5.95
CA THR A 286 10.91 37.42 -5.33
C THR A 286 11.92 36.43 -4.74
N GLU A 287 11.42 35.38 -4.08
CA GLU A 287 12.27 34.34 -3.49
C GLU A 287 12.92 33.47 -4.58
N GLU A 288 12.18 33.02 -5.58
CA GLU A 288 12.70 32.25 -6.72
C GLU A 288 13.79 33.02 -7.47
N ILE A 289 13.53 34.28 -7.84
CA ILE A 289 14.50 35.19 -8.48
C ILE A 289 15.79 35.26 -7.64
N GLY A 290 15.65 35.40 -6.32
CA GLY A 290 16.77 35.45 -5.39
C GLY A 290 17.57 34.14 -5.36
N MET A 291 16.88 32.99 -5.36
CA MET A 291 17.50 31.66 -5.38
C MET A 291 18.25 31.41 -6.69
N LEU A 292 17.61 31.70 -7.84
CA LEU A 292 18.21 31.55 -9.16
C LEU A 292 19.42 32.47 -9.34
N GLY A 293 19.34 33.72 -8.88
CA GLY A 293 20.44 34.68 -8.95
C GLY A 293 21.61 34.39 -7.99
N ALA A 294 21.36 33.68 -6.89
CA ALA A 294 22.40 33.29 -5.93
C ALA A 294 23.20 32.05 -6.37
N HIS A 295 22.63 31.22 -7.25
CA HIS A 295 23.28 30.00 -7.75
C HIS A 295 24.32 30.30 -8.84
N THR A 296 25.42 29.54 -8.84
CA THR A 296 26.43 29.65 -9.91
C THR A 296 26.12 28.64 -11.01
N TRP A 297 25.64 29.14 -12.14
CA TRP A 297 25.24 28.33 -13.29
C TRP A 297 26.43 27.91 -14.18
N PRO A 298 26.33 26.77 -14.87
CA PRO A 298 27.31 26.41 -15.88
C PRO A 298 27.24 27.39 -17.05
N SER A 299 28.36 27.66 -17.71
CA SER A 299 28.44 28.64 -18.81
C SER A 299 27.51 28.35 -19.98
N ALA A 300 27.05 27.10 -20.12
CA ALA A 300 26.11 26.67 -21.15
C ALA A 300 24.66 27.12 -20.88
N SER A 301 24.33 27.42 -19.62
CA SER A 301 22.98 27.70 -19.12
C SER A 301 22.85 29.10 -18.50
N GLU A 302 23.97 29.74 -18.14
CA GLU A 302 24.00 31.04 -17.44
C GLU A 302 23.19 32.14 -18.15
N ARG A 303 23.30 32.23 -19.48
CA ARG A 303 22.54 33.20 -20.26
C ARG A 303 21.04 32.94 -20.20
N GLN A 304 20.63 31.68 -20.36
CA GLN A 304 19.23 31.26 -20.40
C GLN A 304 18.55 31.48 -19.05
N VAL A 305 19.22 31.12 -17.95
CA VAL A 305 18.68 31.39 -16.60
C VAL A 305 18.63 32.89 -16.31
N THR A 306 19.60 33.69 -16.80
CA THR A 306 19.54 35.15 -16.66
C THR A 306 18.37 35.76 -17.42
N GLU A 307 18.06 35.24 -18.61
CA GLU A 307 16.90 35.68 -19.40
C GLU A 307 15.58 35.30 -18.71
N LEU A 308 15.48 34.07 -18.17
CA LEU A 308 14.34 33.66 -17.34
C LEU A 308 14.16 34.58 -16.12
N VAL A 309 15.23 34.88 -15.38
CA VAL A 309 15.17 35.77 -14.21
C VAL A 309 14.59 37.15 -14.58
N ALA A 310 14.91 37.68 -15.76
CA ALA A 310 14.35 38.96 -16.21
C ALA A 310 12.84 38.87 -16.49
N ASP A 311 12.37 37.76 -17.05
CA ASP A 311 10.94 37.53 -17.28
C ASP A 311 10.19 37.30 -15.96
N LEU A 312 10.79 36.58 -15.00
CA LEU A 312 10.22 36.43 -13.65
C LEU A 312 10.16 37.76 -12.88
N GLU A 313 11.15 38.65 -13.07
CA GLU A 313 11.09 40.02 -12.52
C GLU A 313 9.92 40.81 -13.08
N ALA A 314 9.64 40.69 -14.38
CA ALA A 314 8.47 41.31 -15.00
C ALA A 314 7.17 40.66 -14.52
N ALA A 315 7.12 39.33 -14.40
CA ALA A 315 5.96 38.62 -13.85
C ALA A 315 5.65 39.10 -12.43
N ARG A 316 6.67 39.30 -11.60
CA ARG A 316 6.52 39.83 -10.23
C ARG A 316 5.84 41.20 -10.25
N GLU A 317 6.22 42.08 -11.16
CA GLU A 317 5.59 43.40 -11.29
C GLU A 317 4.10 43.30 -11.66
N GLU A 318 3.73 42.35 -12.55
CA GLU A 318 2.34 42.08 -12.91
C GLU A 318 1.52 41.56 -11.71
N PHE A 319 2.04 40.58 -10.95
CA PHE A 319 1.36 40.07 -9.76
C PHE A 319 1.25 41.13 -8.64
N GLY A 320 2.25 41.99 -8.47
CA GLY A 320 2.16 43.12 -7.54
C GLY A 320 1.13 44.17 -7.98
N ALA A 321 0.94 44.37 -9.29
CA ALA A 321 -0.14 45.21 -9.81
C ALA A 321 -1.52 44.57 -9.58
N ALA A 322 -1.63 43.25 -9.74
CA ALA A 322 -2.84 42.47 -9.43
C ALA A 322 -3.21 42.51 -7.94
N GLU A 323 -2.24 42.51 -7.01
CA GLU A 323 -2.51 42.64 -5.58
C GLU A 323 -3.26 43.93 -5.23
N VAL A 324 -2.93 45.05 -5.88
CA VAL A 324 -3.41 46.37 -5.46
C VAL A 324 -4.58 46.91 -6.28
N THR A 325 -4.89 46.30 -7.42
CA THR A 325 -5.96 46.79 -8.32
C THR A 325 -7.36 46.48 -7.77
N PRO A 326 -8.28 47.46 -7.71
CA PRO A 326 -9.67 47.22 -7.34
C PRO A 326 -10.56 46.82 -8.53
N ASP A 327 -10.01 46.78 -9.75
CA ASP A 327 -10.73 46.54 -10.99
C ASP A 327 -10.54 45.10 -11.46
N ALA A 328 -11.65 44.38 -11.70
CA ALA A 328 -11.64 42.97 -12.04
C ALA A 328 -10.99 42.69 -13.41
N ASP A 329 -11.32 43.51 -14.42
CA ASP A 329 -10.74 43.34 -15.77
C ASP A 329 -9.23 43.55 -15.72
N ALA A 330 -8.75 44.58 -15.01
CA ALA A 330 -7.34 44.82 -14.80
C ALA A 330 -6.65 43.70 -14.01
N PHE A 331 -7.32 43.13 -13.00
CA PHE A 331 -6.80 41.98 -12.24
C PHE A 331 -6.51 40.80 -13.16
N TYR A 332 -7.48 40.39 -13.96
CA TYR A 332 -7.31 39.25 -14.88
C TYR A 332 -6.29 39.53 -15.99
N GLU A 333 -6.21 40.76 -16.50
CA GLU A 333 -5.17 41.15 -17.47
C GLU A 333 -3.77 40.98 -16.87
N HIS A 334 -3.54 41.48 -15.66
CA HIS A 334 -2.26 41.33 -14.97
C HIS A 334 -1.91 39.85 -14.72
N LEU A 335 -2.89 39.02 -14.32
CA LEU A 335 -2.65 37.57 -14.19
C LEU A 335 -2.24 36.94 -15.53
N TYR A 336 -2.95 37.25 -16.61
CA TYR A 336 -2.65 36.72 -17.93
C TYR A 336 -1.22 37.07 -18.38
N GLN A 337 -0.80 38.33 -18.20
CA GLN A 337 0.56 38.77 -18.52
C GLN A 337 1.60 38.09 -17.62
N GLY A 338 1.31 37.97 -16.32
CA GLY A 338 2.19 37.28 -15.36
C GLY A 338 2.40 35.80 -15.73
N TYR A 339 1.34 35.06 -16.03
CA TYR A 339 1.43 33.65 -16.45
C TYR A 339 2.17 33.47 -17.77
N ALA A 340 1.95 34.36 -18.75
CA ALA A 340 2.65 34.30 -20.04
C ALA A 340 4.18 34.46 -19.90
N LEU A 341 4.65 35.12 -18.83
CA LEU A 341 6.06 35.25 -18.49
C LEU A 341 6.60 34.06 -17.70
N ILE A 342 5.80 33.49 -16.78
CA ILE A 342 6.19 32.31 -15.98
C ILE A 342 6.34 31.07 -16.87
N ASP A 343 5.41 30.83 -17.78
CA ASP A 343 5.41 29.65 -18.67
C ASP A 343 5.91 30.00 -20.09
N GLY A 344 6.70 31.07 -20.20
CA GLY A 344 7.21 31.58 -21.48
C GLY A 344 8.37 30.78 -22.07
N ASP A 345 8.80 31.20 -23.27
CA ASP A 345 9.92 30.59 -24.02
C ASP A 345 11.24 30.57 -23.22
N THR A 346 11.44 31.53 -22.30
CA THR A 346 12.66 31.60 -21.45
C THR A 346 12.69 30.50 -20.41
N THR A 347 11.54 30.11 -19.83
CA THR A 347 11.40 28.95 -18.94
C THR A 347 11.76 27.67 -19.69
N VAL A 348 11.20 27.47 -20.88
CA VAL A 348 11.50 26.32 -21.75
C VAL A 348 13.00 26.27 -22.04
N THR A 349 13.60 27.36 -22.52
CA THR A 349 15.03 27.37 -22.90
C THR A 349 15.98 27.25 -21.71
N ALA A 350 15.63 27.78 -20.53
CA ALA A 350 16.39 27.56 -19.30
C ALA A 350 16.39 26.07 -18.92
N ARG A 351 15.21 25.44 -18.91
CA ARG A 351 15.03 24.01 -18.61
C ARG A 351 15.77 23.11 -19.59
N GLU A 352 15.66 23.37 -20.89
CA GLU A 352 16.42 22.66 -21.93
C GLU A 352 17.93 22.74 -21.69
N SER A 353 18.43 23.92 -21.33
CA SER A 353 19.87 24.12 -21.08
C SER A 353 20.37 23.37 -19.84
N LEU A 354 19.48 22.98 -18.94
CA LEU A 354 19.75 22.20 -17.72
C LEU A 354 19.44 20.70 -17.91
N GLY A 355 18.95 20.29 -19.09
CA GLY A 355 18.54 18.92 -19.34
C GLY A 355 17.34 18.46 -18.51
N LEU A 356 16.48 19.41 -18.12
CA LEU A 356 15.16 19.15 -17.52
C LEU A 356 14.12 18.94 -18.62
N ASP A 357 12.94 18.42 -18.28
CA ASP A 357 11.85 18.37 -19.26
C ASP A 357 11.46 19.79 -19.66
N SER A 358 11.28 20.05 -20.95
CA SER A 358 11.00 21.38 -21.47
C SER A 358 9.62 21.49 -22.12
N THR A 359 8.78 20.46 -21.99
CA THR A 359 7.40 20.47 -22.47
C THR A 359 6.52 21.11 -21.41
N PRO A 360 5.94 22.30 -21.65
CA PRO A 360 5.00 22.88 -20.70
C PRO A 360 3.80 21.94 -20.53
N PRO A 361 3.28 21.79 -19.30
CA PRO A 361 2.06 21.02 -19.08
C PRO A 361 0.88 21.70 -19.79
N GLU A 362 -0.04 20.89 -20.34
CA GLU A 362 -1.29 21.42 -20.87
C GLU A 362 -2.23 21.77 -19.70
N TYR A 363 -2.32 23.06 -19.37
CA TYR A 363 -3.34 23.54 -18.44
C TYR A 363 -4.70 23.51 -19.16
N GLY A 364 -5.59 22.61 -18.73
CA GLY A 364 -6.96 22.57 -19.26
C GLY A 364 -7.66 23.93 -19.06
N GLU A 365 -8.45 24.37 -20.04
CA GLU A 365 -9.12 25.67 -19.94
C GLU A 365 -10.06 25.71 -18.71
N PRO A 366 -10.05 26.81 -17.93
CA PRO A 366 -10.95 27.01 -16.81
C PRO A 366 -12.36 27.24 -17.36
N GLY A 367 -13.09 26.16 -17.63
CA GLY A 367 -14.44 26.26 -18.19
C GLY A 367 -15.12 24.98 -18.67
N ASP A 368 -14.40 23.86 -18.86
CA ASP A 368 -15.02 22.58 -19.29
C ASP A 368 -14.63 21.37 -18.42
N GLY A 369 -14.03 21.61 -17.26
CA GLY A 369 -13.63 20.59 -16.30
C GLY A 369 -14.29 20.80 -14.95
N GLY A 370 -15.60 20.56 -14.86
CA GLY A 370 -16.19 20.21 -13.58
C GLY A 370 -15.59 18.88 -13.12
N GLY A 371 -14.43 18.96 -12.49
CA GLY A 371 -13.63 17.81 -12.09
C GLY A 371 -12.18 18.20 -11.91
N GLU A 372 -11.84 18.78 -10.76
CA GLU A 372 -10.85 18.09 -9.93
C GLU A 372 -11.24 16.61 -10.04
N SER A 373 -10.52 15.78 -10.80
CA SER A 373 -10.69 14.34 -10.59
C SER A 373 -10.08 14.15 -9.21
N PRO A 374 -10.89 13.97 -8.14
CA PRO A 374 -10.31 13.51 -6.90
C PRO A 374 -9.52 12.25 -7.27
N GLY A 375 -8.30 12.14 -6.75
CA GLY A 375 -7.43 11.00 -7.01
C GLY A 375 -8.27 9.73 -6.84
N LYS A 376 -8.13 8.80 -7.78
CA LYS A 376 -9.07 7.68 -7.80
C LYS A 376 -8.74 6.76 -6.63
N GLU A 377 -9.73 6.53 -5.78
CA GLU A 377 -9.67 5.46 -4.80
C GLU A 377 -9.48 4.15 -5.58
N VAL A 378 -8.37 3.48 -5.27
CA VAL A 378 -8.02 2.18 -5.82
C VAL A 378 -8.75 1.07 -5.10
#